data_AF-A0A9I9E378-F1
#
_entry.id   AF-A0A9I9E378-F1
#
_cell.length_a   1.000
_cell.length_b   1.000
_cell.length_c   1.000
_cell.angle_alpha   90.00
_cell.angle_beta   90.00
_cell.angle_gamma   90.00
#
_symmetry.space_group_name_H-M   'P 1'
#
loop_
_entity.id
_entity.type
_entity.pdbx_description
1 polymer ?
#
loop_
_entity_poly.entity_id
_entity_poly.type
_entity_poly.pdbx_seq_one_letter_code
_entity_poly.pdbx_strand_id
1 'polypeptide(L)'
;MKNMEDVDMIRIPMNEHIFGSDKFVYLAREDLLHYCGMVEIGYMCILAYITCLWDKCDCAKNFFVIDQSKISSHIKDRDLRSRNLANQLEAVNLEQKVLIPYNTGGLKTWQAKHDLQRYRSTPKWRPVKCPRQLDSVGCGYYVQKYIHEIVHNSSTSITNLFNTKNAYSQEEIDEIRTEWAAF
;
A
#
# COMPACT_ATOMS: atom_id res chain seq x y z
N MET A 1 36.30 -8.98 1.30
CA MET A 1 35.36 -7.84 1.23
C MET A 1 34.94 -7.74 -0.23
N LYS A 2 33.77 -8.25 -0.60
CA LYS A 2 33.29 -8.10 -1.98
C LYS A 2 32.97 -6.63 -2.18
N ASN A 3 33.62 -6.01 -3.15
CA ASN A 3 33.30 -4.65 -3.56
C ASN A 3 31.81 -4.62 -3.93
N MET A 4 31.10 -3.67 -3.35
CA MET A 4 29.72 -3.36 -3.66
C MET A 4 29.75 -2.66 -5.03
N GLU A 5 29.95 -3.45 -6.08
CA GLU A 5 29.74 -3.02 -7.46
C GLU A 5 28.30 -2.50 -7.56
N ASP A 6 28.12 -1.39 -8.29
CA ASP A 6 26.84 -0.78 -8.62
C ASP A 6 25.80 -1.88 -8.87
N VAL A 7 24.91 -2.11 -7.90
CA VAL A 7 23.72 -2.88 -8.16
C VAL A 7 22.90 -1.97 -9.06
N ASP A 8 22.70 -2.36 -10.32
CA ASP A 8 21.82 -1.64 -11.24
C ASP A 8 20.42 -1.57 -10.59
N MET A 9 20.14 -0.42 -9.96
CA MET A 9 18.88 -0.15 -9.28
C MET A 9 18.02 0.74 -10.15
N ILE A 10 16.76 0.34 -10.31
CA ILE A 10 15.75 1.19 -10.92
C ILE A 10 15.33 2.23 -9.87
N ARG A 11 15.51 3.50 -10.21
CA ARG A 11 15.10 4.64 -9.40
C ARG A 11 13.78 5.19 -9.92
N ILE A 12 12.73 5.09 -9.10
CA ILE A 12 11.37 5.55 -9.44
C ILE A 12 11.06 6.80 -8.61
N PRO A 13 10.83 7.97 -9.24
CA PRO A 13 10.40 9.17 -8.53
C PRO A 13 8.97 8.99 -8.02
N MET A 14 8.76 9.18 -6.72
CA MET A 14 7.41 9.22 -6.13
C MET A 14 6.96 10.67 -6.03
N ASN A 15 5.78 10.95 -6.57
CA ASN A 15 5.19 12.27 -6.56
C ASN A 15 4.70 12.65 -5.15
N GLU A 16 5.01 13.88 -4.69
CA GLU A 16 4.55 14.41 -3.40
C GLU A 16 3.04 14.34 -3.21
N HIS A 17 2.24 14.41 -4.27
CA HIS A 17 0.78 14.34 -4.22
C HIS A 17 0.26 12.96 -3.77
N ILE A 18 1.12 11.93 -3.83
CA ILE A 18 0.80 10.56 -3.41
C ILE A 18 1.07 10.36 -1.91
N PHE A 19 2.21 10.86 -1.41
CA PHE A 19 2.74 10.54 -0.06
C PHE A 19 3.01 11.76 0.84
N GLY A 20 2.71 12.97 0.37
CA GLY A 20 2.97 14.23 1.08
C GLY A 20 4.45 14.63 1.12
N SER A 21 5.31 13.97 0.35
CA SER A 21 6.73 14.33 0.21
C SER A 21 7.34 13.72 -1.05
N ASP A 22 8.29 14.45 -1.65
CA ASP A 22 9.13 13.91 -2.72
C ASP A 22 10.11 12.88 -2.17
N LYS A 23 10.15 11.71 -2.80
CA LYS A 23 11.08 10.63 -2.46
C LYS A 23 11.27 9.68 -3.64
N PHE A 24 12.24 8.79 -3.53
CA PHE A 24 12.53 7.79 -4.56
C PHE A 24 12.31 6.38 -4.01
N VAL A 25 11.71 5.50 -4.82
CA VAL A 25 11.80 4.04 -4.61
C VAL A 25 13.02 3.55 -5.38
N TYR A 26 13.75 2.61 -4.79
CA TYR A 26 14.82 1.89 -5.44
C TYR A 26 14.44 0.43 -5.50
N LEU A 27 14.49 -0.17 -6.69
CA LEU A 27 14.29 -1.59 -6.90
C LEU A 27 15.56 -2.19 -7.49
N ALA A 28 16.02 -3.29 -6.89
CA ALA A 28 17.11 -4.08 -7.43
C ALA A 28 16.58 -5.07 -8.48
N ARG A 29 17.50 -5.68 -9.24
CA ARG A 29 17.16 -6.74 -10.19
C ARG A 29 16.39 -7.89 -9.54
N GLU A 30 16.73 -8.22 -8.30
CA GLU A 30 16.08 -9.29 -7.52
C GLU A 30 14.60 -8.98 -7.27
N ASP A 31 14.26 -7.72 -6.99
CA ASP A 31 12.87 -7.29 -6.80
C ASP A 31 12.02 -7.55 -8.05
N LEU A 32 12.59 -7.36 -9.25
CA LEU A 32 11.91 -7.64 -10.52
C LEU A 32 11.74 -9.14 -10.74
N LEU A 33 12.77 -9.94 -10.43
CA LEU A 33 12.70 -11.38 -10.54
C LEU A 33 11.69 -12.00 -9.59
N HIS A 34 11.38 -11.35 -8.46
CA HIS A 34 10.34 -11.81 -7.56
C HIS A 34 8.98 -11.90 -8.25
N TYR A 35 8.65 -10.91 -9.10
CA TYR A 35 7.45 -10.95 -9.92
C TYR A 35 7.48 -12.11 -10.92
N CYS A 36 8.62 -12.48 -11.50
CA CYS A 36 8.70 -13.63 -12.40
C CYS A 36 8.47 -14.96 -11.66
N GLY A 37 9.02 -15.09 -10.45
CA GLY A 37 8.97 -16.32 -9.65
C GLY A 37 7.72 -16.51 -8.79
N MET A 38 6.83 -15.51 -8.73
CA MET A 38 5.68 -15.49 -7.80
C MET A 38 6.11 -15.73 -6.33
N VAL A 39 7.19 -15.05 -5.93
CA VAL A 39 7.69 -15.08 -4.55
C VAL A 39 7.32 -13.79 -3.82
N GLU A 40 7.55 -13.75 -2.51
CA GLU A 40 7.21 -12.60 -1.67
C GLU A 40 7.88 -11.31 -2.19
N ILE A 41 7.06 -10.26 -2.39
CA ILE A 41 7.54 -8.94 -2.80
C ILE A 41 7.62 -8.00 -1.60
N GLY A 42 8.65 -7.17 -1.60
CA GLY A 42 8.88 -6.20 -0.54
C GLY A 42 7.94 -4.99 -0.61
N TYR A 43 7.90 -4.22 0.48
CA TYR A 43 7.13 -2.97 0.54
C TYR A 43 7.49 -1.97 -0.56
N MET A 44 8.77 -1.92 -0.97
CA MET A 44 9.22 -1.06 -2.07
C MET A 44 8.56 -1.43 -3.40
N CYS A 45 8.32 -2.72 -3.67
CA CYS A 45 7.58 -3.16 -4.86
C CYS A 45 6.13 -2.65 -4.86
N ILE A 46 5.47 -2.62 -3.69
CA ILE A 46 4.12 -2.08 -3.54
C ILE A 46 4.11 -0.58 -3.81
N LEU A 47 5.07 0.17 -3.25
CA LEU A 47 5.22 1.61 -3.49
C LEU A 47 5.49 1.95 -4.96
N ALA A 48 6.36 1.18 -5.59
CA ALA A 48 6.67 1.33 -7.01
C ALA A 48 5.42 1.14 -7.87
N TYR A 49 4.65 0.08 -7.62
CA TYR A 49 3.40 -0.18 -8.32
C TYR A 49 2.38 0.94 -8.17
N ILE A 50 2.18 1.46 -6.95
CA ILE A 50 1.30 2.60 -6.68
C ILE A 50 1.72 3.83 -7.50
N THR A 51 3.03 4.08 -7.57
CA THR A 51 3.59 5.21 -8.30
C THR A 51 3.32 5.09 -9.80
N CYS A 52 3.59 3.91 -10.36
CA CYS A 52 3.30 3.60 -11.75
C CYS A 52 1.80 3.70 -12.08
N LEU A 53 0.93 3.22 -11.19
CA LEU A 53 -0.52 3.33 -11.32
C LEU A 53 -0.98 4.80 -11.31
N TRP A 54 -0.34 5.64 -10.50
CA TRP A 54 -0.66 7.05 -10.41
C TRP A 54 -0.37 7.82 -11.70
N ASP A 55 0.74 7.48 -12.36
CA ASP A 55 1.12 8.10 -13.62
C ASP A 55 0.19 7.69 -14.77
N LYS A 56 -0.44 6.51 -14.69
CA LYS A 56 -1.37 6.00 -15.72
C LYS A 56 -2.84 6.32 -15.48
N CYS A 57 -3.31 6.43 -14.22
CA CYS A 57 -4.71 6.71 -13.92
C CYS A 57 -4.93 8.06 -13.25
N ASP A 58 -5.63 8.98 -13.91
CA ASP A 58 -6.10 10.22 -13.29
C ASP A 58 -6.96 9.98 -12.05
N CYS A 59 -7.67 8.85 -12.02
CA CYS A 59 -8.47 8.42 -10.88
C CYS A 59 -7.64 8.21 -9.61
N ALA A 60 -6.35 7.86 -9.75
CA ALA A 60 -5.44 7.66 -8.64
C ALA A 60 -5.25 8.95 -7.83
N LYS A 61 -5.35 10.12 -8.47
CA LYS A 61 -5.22 11.45 -7.84
C LYS A 61 -6.23 11.72 -6.72
N ASN A 62 -7.31 10.94 -6.68
CA ASN A 62 -8.30 10.95 -5.60
C ASN A 62 -7.85 10.20 -4.34
N PHE A 63 -6.64 9.66 -4.31
CA PHE A 63 -6.14 8.85 -3.19
C PHE A 63 -4.89 9.48 -2.59
N PHE A 64 -4.68 9.27 -1.30
CA PHE A 64 -3.42 9.60 -0.62
C PHE A 64 -2.91 8.35 0.06
N VAL A 65 -1.61 8.06 -0.05
CA VAL A 65 -1.02 6.86 0.53
C VAL A 65 -0.15 7.22 1.72
N ILE A 66 -0.44 6.62 2.87
CA ILE A 66 0.40 6.77 4.05
C ILE A 66 1.67 5.95 3.87
N ASP A 67 2.82 6.60 4.01
CA ASP A 67 4.12 5.96 3.99
C ASP A 67 4.32 5.14 5.28
N GLN A 68 4.25 3.81 5.12
CA GLN A 68 4.40 2.86 6.21
C GLN A 68 5.79 2.96 6.85
N SER A 69 6.83 3.35 6.12
CA SER A 69 8.19 3.48 6.68
C SER A 69 8.24 4.47 7.85
N LYS A 70 7.35 5.48 7.85
CA LYS A 70 7.24 6.51 8.89
C LYS A 70 6.41 6.08 10.09
N ILE A 71 5.65 5.00 9.98
CA ILE A 71 4.73 4.51 11.02
C ILE A 71 4.96 3.02 11.39
N SER A 72 5.98 2.41 10.80
CA SER A 72 6.33 0.99 10.98
C SER A 72 6.74 0.69 12.41
N SER A 73 6.47 -0.54 12.87
CA SER A 73 6.89 -1.04 14.19
C SER A 73 8.40 -1.03 14.42
N HIS A 74 9.21 -0.94 13.36
CA HIS A 74 10.67 -0.74 13.47
C HIS A 74 11.04 0.59 14.16
N ILE A 75 10.17 1.60 14.07
CA ILE A 75 10.32 2.84 14.84
C ILE A 75 9.85 2.55 16.27
N LYS A 76 10.81 2.37 17.18
CA LYS A 76 10.55 2.04 18.59
C LYS A 76 9.75 3.14 19.29
N ASP A 77 10.02 4.40 18.97
CA ASP A 77 9.31 5.55 19.53
C ASP A 77 7.86 5.57 19.02
N ARG A 78 6.93 5.34 19.95
CA ARG A 78 5.50 5.33 19.68
C ARG A 78 4.95 6.73 19.41
N ASP A 79 5.43 7.74 20.11
CA ASP A 79 4.91 9.10 19.98
C ASP A 79 5.40 9.71 18.68
N LEU A 80 6.62 9.38 18.25
CA LEU A 80 7.11 9.69 16.91
C LEU A 80 6.23 9.06 15.82
N ARG A 81 5.91 7.76 15.91
CA ARG A 81 4.99 7.12 14.94
C ARG A 81 3.62 7.78 14.90
N SER A 82 3.08 8.14 16.06
CA SER A 82 1.77 8.79 16.17
C SER A 82 1.78 10.19 15.54
N ARG A 83 2.84 10.98 15.80
CA ARG A 83 3.05 12.29 15.15
C ARG A 83 3.24 12.16 13.65
N ASN A 84 4.03 11.19 13.19
CA ASN A 84 4.24 10.95 11.76
C ASN A 84 2.96 10.58 11.02
N LEU A 85 2.06 9.82 11.67
CA LEU A 85 0.74 9.53 11.12
C LEU A 85 -0.13 10.79 11.08
N ALA A 86 -0.17 11.55 12.18
CA ALA A 86 -0.97 12.78 12.28
C ALA A 86 -0.56 13.81 11.22
N ASN A 87 0.74 14.08 11.08
CA ASN A 87 1.27 15.03 10.11
C ASN A 87 0.94 14.62 8.66
N GLN A 88 0.99 13.32 8.35
CA GLN A 88 0.61 12.84 7.02
C GLN A 88 -0.91 12.98 6.78
N LEU A 89 -1.74 12.71 7.79
CA LEU A 89 -3.19 12.89 7.69
C LEU A 89 -3.58 14.37 7.57
N GLU A 90 -2.82 15.29 8.16
CA GLU A 90 -3.03 16.74 8.01
C GLU A 90 -2.70 17.24 6.60
N ALA A 91 -1.83 16.55 5.86
CA ALA A 91 -1.51 16.88 4.48
C ALA A 91 -2.57 16.39 3.46
N VAL A 92 -3.50 15.53 3.90
CA VAL A 92 -4.52 14.94 3.03
C VAL A 92 -5.59 16.00 2.68
N ASN A 93 -5.88 16.16 1.39
CA ASN A 93 -7.04 16.94 0.97
C ASN A 93 -8.33 16.20 1.39
N LEU A 94 -9.31 16.93 1.95
CA LEU A 94 -10.57 16.37 2.45
C LEU A 94 -11.36 15.55 1.41
N GLU A 95 -11.12 15.77 0.11
CA GLU A 95 -11.75 15.01 -0.98
C GLU A 95 -11.03 13.69 -1.30
N GLN A 96 -9.79 13.52 -0.82
CA GLN A 96 -8.99 12.32 -1.07
C GLN A 96 -9.35 11.17 -0.12
N LYS A 97 -9.28 9.95 -0.64
CA LYS A 97 -9.37 8.70 0.12
C LYS A 97 -7.98 8.27 0.57
N VAL A 98 -7.81 8.01 1.88
CA VAL A 98 -6.52 7.59 2.41
C VAL A 98 -6.35 6.07 2.34
N LEU A 99 -5.29 5.61 1.69
CA LEU A 99 -4.84 4.22 1.67
C LEU A 99 -3.70 4.05 2.70
N ILE A 100 -3.87 3.08 3.60
CA ILE A 100 -2.86 2.74 4.60
C ILE A 100 -2.49 1.26 4.40
N PRO A 101 -1.48 0.95 3.56
CA PRO A 101 -0.96 -0.41 3.48
C PRO A 101 -0.35 -0.78 4.83
N TYR A 102 -1.05 -1.62 5.60
CA TYR A 102 -0.79 -1.80 7.02
C TYR A 102 -0.66 -3.28 7.41
N ASN A 103 0.31 -3.58 8.27
CA ASN A 103 0.43 -4.89 8.92
C ASN A 103 -0.45 -4.93 10.19
N THR A 104 -1.47 -5.79 10.20
CA THR A 104 -2.57 -5.88 11.19
C THR A 104 -2.22 -5.74 12.68
N GLY A 105 -1.00 -6.08 13.12
CA GLY A 105 -0.58 -6.03 14.54
C GLY A 105 -0.61 -4.63 15.16
N GLY A 106 -0.24 -3.59 14.41
CA GLY A 106 -0.24 -2.23 14.96
C GLY A 106 -1.63 -1.56 15.01
N LEU A 107 -2.59 -1.99 14.17
CA LEU A 107 -3.96 -1.49 14.14
C LEU A 107 -4.70 -1.97 15.39
N LYS A 108 -4.51 -3.25 15.75
CA LYS A 108 -4.99 -3.83 17.01
C LYS A 108 -4.45 -3.07 18.23
N THR A 109 -3.19 -2.63 18.17
CA THR A 109 -2.54 -1.85 19.24
C THR A 109 -3.10 -0.43 19.35
N TRP A 110 -3.45 0.21 18.23
CA TRP A 110 -4.13 1.51 18.23
C TRP A 110 -5.54 1.39 18.77
N GLN A 111 -6.32 0.41 18.29
CA GLN A 111 -7.71 0.19 18.69
C GLN A 111 -7.83 -0.04 20.20
N ALA A 112 -7.01 -0.95 20.76
CA ALA A 112 -6.98 -1.23 22.20
C ALA A 112 -6.65 -0.01 23.08
N LYS A 113 -5.99 1.01 22.52
CA LYS A 113 -5.58 2.21 23.27
C LYS A 113 -6.57 3.37 23.12
N HIS A 114 -7.24 3.48 21.98
CA HIS A 114 -8.23 4.53 21.73
C HIS A 114 -9.62 4.18 22.25
N ASP A 115 -9.93 2.89 22.48
CA ASP A 115 -11.13 2.48 23.22
C ASP A 115 -11.12 3.00 24.69
N LEU A 116 -9.95 3.34 25.23
CA LEU A 116 -9.78 3.87 26.60
C LEU A 116 -9.92 5.40 26.69
N GLN A 117 -9.85 6.15 25.58
CA GLN A 117 -9.89 7.62 25.57
C GLN A 117 -11.17 8.12 24.88
N ARG A 118 -12.24 8.28 25.66
CA ARG A 118 -13.52 8.88 25.24
C ARG A 118 -13.40 10.41 25.08
N TYR A 119 -12.83 10.89 23.98
CA TYR A 119 -12.99 12.29 23.56
C TYR A 119 -12.75 12.34 22.04
N ARG A 120 -13.76 12.81 21.28
CA ARG A 120 -13.94 12.75 19.80
C ARG A 120 -14.70 11.51 19.32
N SER A 121 -15.55 11.71 18.31
CA SER A 121 -16.28 10.64 17.63
C SER A 121 -15.30 9.55 17.22
N THR A 122 -15.46 8.36 17.79
CA THR A 122 -14.59 7.23 17.50
C THR A 122 -14.71 6.88 16.01
N PRO A 123 -13.59 6.61 15.31
CA PRO A 123 -13.64 6.15 13.93
C PRO A 123 -14.54 4.91 13.82
N LYS A 124 -15.48 4.95 12.86
CA LYS A 124 -16.35 3.81 12.60
C LYS A 124 -15.60 2.80 11.73
N TRP A 125 -15.06 1.78 12.36
CA TRP A 125 -14.46 0.65 11.67
C TRP A 125 -15.54 -0.22 11.03
N ARG A 126 -15.42 -0.44 9.72
CA ARG A 126 -16.28 -1.37 8.98
C ARG A 126 -15.40 -2.44 8.35
N PRO A 127 -15.45 -3.70 8.83
CA PRO A 127 -14.78 -4.78 8.14
C PRO A 127 -15.42 -4.96 6.76
N VAL A 128 -14.60 -5.06 5.73
CA VAL A 128 -15.03 -5.37 4.37
C VAL A 128 -14.58 -6.78 4.03
N LYS A 129 -15.49 -7.59 3.47
CA LYS A 129 -15.13 -8.88 2.90
C LYS A 129 -14.29 -8.63 1.65
N CYS A 130 -13.06 -9.15 1.63
CA CYS A 130 -12.16 -9.08 0.47
C CYS A 130 -11.84 -10.49 -0.06
N PRO A 131 -11.50 -10.63 -1.35
CA PRO A 131 -11.01 -11.87 -1.92
C PRO A 131 -9.88 -12.48 -1.08
N ARG A 132 -10.06 -13.70 -0.58
CA ARG A 132 -9.11 -14.36 0.30
C ARG A 132 -7.84 -14.74 -0.45
N GLN A 133 -6.69 -14.49 0.18
CA GLN A 133 -5.42 -15.08 -0.22
C GLN A 133 -5.44 -16.59 0.03
N LEU A 134 -5.04 -17.38 -0.96
CA LEU A 134 -5.04 -18.84 -0.88
C LEU A 134 -3.65 -19.43 -0.59
N ASP A 135 -2.60 -18.67 -0.88
CA ASP A 135 -1.20 -19.03 -0.67
C ASP A 135 -0.61 -18.36 0.60
N SER A 136 0.67 -18.59 0.88
CA SER A 136 1.41 -17.99 2.00
C SER A 136 2.34 -16.83 1.61
N VAL A 137 2.56 -16.58 0.31
CA VAL A 137 3.61 -15.67 -0.20
C VAL A 137 3.06 -14.48 -0.99
N GLY A 138 1.82 -14.58 -1.46
CA GLY A 138 1.16 -13.69 -2.40
C GLY A 138 0.62 -12.39 -1.81
N CYS A 139 0.83 -12.13 -0.52
CA CYS A 139 0.14 -11.04 0.19
C CYS A 139 0.41 -9.66 -0.44
N GLY A 140 1.64 -9.41 -0.92
CA GLY A 140 2.00 -8.19 -1.63
C GLY A 140 1.24 -8.00 -2.94
N TYR A 141 1.08 -9.06 -3.73
CA TYR A 141 0.33 -9.02 -4.99
C TYR A 141 -1.16 -8.80 -4.75
N TYR A 142 -1.73 -9.38 -3.69
CA TYR A 142 -3.11 -9.11 -3.29
C TYR A 142 -3.30 -7.65 -2.88
N VAL A 143 -2.33 -7.05 -2.16
CA VAL A 143 -2.36 -5.61 -1.85
C VAL A 143 -2.35 -4.77 -3.13
N GLN A 144 -1.48 -5.09 -4.09
CA GLN A 144 -1.46 -4.41 -5.39
C GLN A 144 -2.79 -4.58 -6.14
N LYS A 145 -3.38 -5.79 -6.17
CA LYS A 145 -4.69 -6.05 -6.79
C LYS A 145 -5.81 -5.25 -6.14
N TYR A 146 -5.85 -5.19 -4.80
CA TYR A 146 -6.85 -4.37 -4.10
C TYR A 146 -6.72 -2.90 -4.45
N ILE A 147 -5.50 -2.37 -4.46
CA ILE A 147 -5.26 -0.97 -4.82
C ILE A 147 -5.68 -0.72 -6.27
N HIS A 148 -5.30 -1.61 -7.19
CA HIS A 148 -5.70 -1.54 -8.58
C HIS A 148 -7.23 -1.49 -8.73
N GLU A 149 -7.97 -2.40 -8.08
CA GLU A 149 -9.44 -2.42 -8.17
C GLU A 149 -10.07 -1.18 -7.53
N ILE A 150 -9.55 -0.71 -6.39
CA ILE A 150 -10.06 0.50 -5.69
C ILE A 150 -9.89 1.75 -6.56
N VAL A 151 -8.71 1.88 -7.18
CA VAL A 151 -8.35 3.04 -8.01
C VAL A 151 -9.19 3.02 -9.29
N HIS A 152 -9.22 1.90 -10.02
CA HIS A 152 -9.98 1.79 -11.28
C HIS A 152 -11.50 1.79 -11.10
N ASN A 153 -12.02 1.46 -9.92
CA ASN A 153 -13.45 1.49 -9.60
C ASN A 153 -13.78 2.55 -8.55
N SER A 154 -13.16 3.74 -8.64
CA SER A 154 -13.25 4.80 -7.63
C SER A 154 -14.67 5.28 -7.30
N SER A 155 -15.62 5.08 -8.22
CA SER A 155 -17.04 5.42 -8.07
C SER A 155 -17.87 4.35 -7.35
N THR A 156 -17.34 3.13 -7.22
CA THR A 156 -18.00 2.01 -6.54
C THR A 156 -17.63 2.00 -5.06
N SER A 157 -18.60 1.71 -4.19
CA SER A 157 -18.30 1.56 -2.77
C SER A 157 -17.38 0.35 -2.54
N ILE A 158 -16.40 0.48 -1.65
CA ILE A 158 -15.41 -0.58 -1.35
C ILE A 158 -16.12 -1.89 -0.95
N THR A 159 -17.24 -1.79 -0.23
CA THR A 159 -18.05 -2.97 0.14
C THR A 159 -18.62 -3.67 -1.09
N ASN A 160 -19.20 -2.94 -2.04
CA ASN A 160 -19.77 -3.56 -3.24
C ASN A 160 -18.69 -4.11 -4.17
N LEU A 161 -17.54 -3.42 -4.24
CA LEU A 161 -16.41 -3.82 -5.07
C LEU A 161 -15.93 -5.24 -4.75
N PHE A 162 -15.74 -5.55 -3.46
CA PHE A 162 -15.11 -6.81 -3.06
C PHE A 162 -16.09 -7.91 -2.62
N ASN A 163 -17.37 -7.60 -2.41
CA ASN A 163 -18.34 -8.60 -1.92
C ASN A 163 -18.72 -9.66 -2.97
N THR A 164 -18.39 -9.44 -4.24
CA THR A 164 -18.76 -10.32 -5.36
C THR A 164 -17.86 -11.56 -5.47
N LYS A 165 -16.69 -11.57 -4.83
CA LYS A 165 -15.65 -12.59 -5.07
C LYS A 165 -15.07 -13.13 -3.77
N ASN A 166 -14.84 -14.45 -3.74
CA ASN A 166 -14.31 -15.15 -2.56
C ASN A 166 -12.78 -15.21 -2.53
N ALA A 167 -12.11 -15.30 -3.68
CA ALA A 167 -10.65 -15.31 -3.85
C ALA A 167 -10.33 -14.90 -5.29
N TYR A 168 -9.16 -14.31 -5.52
CA TYR A 168 -8.66 -14.12 -6.88
C TYR A 168 -8.17 -15.43 -7.47
N SER A 169 -8.33 -15.60 -8.78
CA SER A 169 -7.65 -16.66 -9.53
C SER A 169 -6.17 -16.30 -9.76
N GLN A 170 -5.37 -17.28 -10.16
CA GLN A 170 -3.96 -17.03 -10.48
C GLN A 170 -3.84 -16.07 -11.67
N GLU A 171 -4.71 -16.19 -12.66
CA GLU A 171 -4.75 -15.33 -13.83
C GLU A 171 -4.96 -13.86 -13.44
N GLU A 172 -5.86 -13.59 -12.49
CA GLU A 172 -6.14 -12.23 -12.00
C GLU A 172 -4.97 -11.61 -11.24
N ILE A 173 -4.14 -12.44 -10.61
CA ILE A 173 -2.89 -12.03 -9.97
C ILE A 173 -1.79 -11.85 -11.03
N ASP A 174 -1.77 -12.70 -12.05
CA ASP A 174 -0.83 -12.61 -13.17
C ASP A 174 -1.07 -11.38 -14.03
N GLU A 175 -2.30 -10.87 -14.11
CA GLU A 175 -2.60 -9.55 -14.68
C GLU A 175 -1.78 -8.44 -14.02
N ILE A 176 -1.69 -8.42 -12.69
CA ILE A 176 -0.92 -7.40 -11.95
C ILE A 176 0.57 -7.54 -12.23
N ARG A 177 1.06 -8.79 -12.30
CA ARG A 177 2.47 -9.06 -12.62
C ARG A 177 2.82 -8.63 -14.05
N THR A 178 1.91 -8.85 -14.99
CA THR A 178 2.06 -8.49 -16.40
C THR A 178 1.95 -7.00 -16.60
N GLU A 179 1.00 -6.35 -15.92
CA GLU A 179 0.87 -4.89 -15.91
C GLU A 179 2.15 -4.26 -15.34
N TRP A 180 2.65 -4.78 -14.21
CA TRP A 180 3.92 -4.36 -13.63
C TRP A 180 5.08 -4.47 -14.62
N ALA A 181 5.21 -5.60 -15.33
CA ALA A 181 6.27 -5.83 -16.30
C ALA A 181 6.18 -4.93 -17.56
N ALA A 182 5.02 -4.30 -17.80
CA ALA A 182 4.79 -3.41 -18.93
C ALA A 182 5.04 -1.93 -18.61
N PHE A 183 5.38 -1.58 -17.37
CA PHE A 183 5.87 -0.24 -17.01
C PHE A 183 7.36 -0.14 -17.27
#